data_AF-A0A9E1FDD2-F1
#
_entry.id   AF-A0A9E1FDD2-F1
#
_cell.length_a   1.000
_cell.length_b   1.000
_cell.length_c   1.000
_cell.angle_alpha   90.00
_cell.angle_beta   90.00
_cell.angle_gamma   90.00
#
_symmetry.space_group_name_H-M   'P 1'
#
loop_
_entity.id
_entity.type
_entity.pdbx_description
1 polymer ?
#
loop_
_entity_poly.entity_id
_entity_poly.type
_entity_poly.pdbx_seq_one_letter_code
_entity_poly.pdbx_strand_id
1 'polypeptide(L)'
;MSSNTATLIDNRTGKSYEFPILKGTMGPDVIDISTFFSDTGMFTFDRGYTSTAMCRSAITYIDGLKGELMYRGYDIAYLAENKTFLDVAYLLLNKELPTSEQYASFKDELKKRSFIHEGMMKLFDAFPDKAHPMAILQAAVSALSAFYSDHLNMDKPEEYHEMAMRIIAKIPTIAAFSYR
;
A
#
# COMPACT_ATOMS: atom_id res chain seq x y z
N MET A 1 -12.09 36.28 8.61
CA MET A 1 -12.09 34.85 8.25
C MET A 1 -11.36 34.14 9.37
N SER A 2 -12.04 33.27 10.13
CA SER A 2 -11.40 32.52 11.22
C SER A 2 -10.31 31.62 10.65
N SER A 3 -9.13 31.61 11.24
CA SER A 3 -8.05 30.69 10.89
C SER A 3 -8.53 29.24 11.05
N ASN A 4 -8.21 28.37 10.08
CA ASN A 4 -8.55 26.95 10.14
C ASN A 4 -7.52 26.21 11.02
N THR A 5 -7.47 26.57 12.30
CA THR A 5 -6.48 26.09 13.28
C THR A 5 -7.17 25.48 14.50
N ALA A 6 -6.49 24.56 15.17
CA ALA A 6 -6.84 24.03 16.47
C ALA A 6 -5.84 24.57 17.50
N THR A 7 -6.34 24.99 18.67
CA THR A 7 -5.51 25.56 19.72
C THR A 7 -5.28 24.56 20.84
N LEU A 8 -4.01 24.33 21.21
CA LEU A 8 -3.60 23.60 22.40
C LEU A 8 -3.13 24.59 23.48
N ILE A 9 -3.65 24.47 24.70
CA ILE A 9 -3.21 25.27 25.84
C ILE A 9 -2.54 24.36 26.86
N ASP A 10 -1.28 24.67 27.22
CA ASP A 10 -0.60 24.01 28.34
C ASP A 10 -1.02 24.64 29.66
N ASN A 11 -1.91 23.97 30.39
CA ASN A 11 -2.44 24.45 31.67
C ASN A 11 -1.38 24.67 32.78
N ARG A 12 -0.17 24.10 32.64
CA ARG A 12 0.92 24.32 33.62
C ARG A 12 1.58 25.67 33.44
N THR A 13 1.64 26.17 32.21
CA THR A 13 2.37 27.39 31.84
C THR A 13 1.47 28.51 31.32
N GLY A 14 0.22 28.19 30.95
CA GLY A 14 -0.72 29.08 30.27
C GLY A 14 -0.37 29.38 28.81
N LYS A 15 0.67 28.74 28.25
CA LYS A 15 1.08 28.96 26.85
C LYS A 15 0.09 28.31 25.90
N SER A 16 -0.22 29.03 24.83
CA SER A 16 -1.12 28.61 23.76
C SER A 16 -0.33 28.34 22.48
N TYR A 17 -0.68 27.27 21.78
CA TYR A 17 -0.07 26.83 20.52
C TYR A 17 -1.19 26.61 19.50
N GLU A 18 -0.98 27.04 18.27
CA GLU A 18 -1.93 26.84 17.18
C GLU A 18 -1.37 25.87 16.15
N PHE A 19 -2.17 24.88 15.80
CA PHE A 19 -1.83 23.87 14.80
C PHE A 19 -2.83 23.93 13.64
N PRO A 20 -2.38 23.82 12.38
CA PRO A 20 -3.29 23.87 11.24
C PRO A 20 -4.15 22.61 11.15
N ILE A 21 -5.40 22.79 10.74
CA ILE A 21 -6.32 21.69 10.44
C ILE A 21 -6.24 21.42 8.94
N LEU A 22 -5.96 20.16 8.57
CA LEU A 22 -5.95 19.67 7.20
C LEU A 22 -7.23 18.91 6.91
N LYS A 23 -7.79 19.11 5.71
CA LYS A 23 -9.01 18.45 5.26
C LYS A 23 -8.71 17.42 4.18
N GLY A 24 -9.29 16.23 4.33
CA GLY A 24 -9.36 15.25 3.26
C GLY A 24 -10.48 15.55 2.27
N THR A 25 -10.45 14.89 1.10
CA THR A 25 -11.62 14.85 0.21
C THR A 25 -12.79 14.11 0.85
N MET A 26 -12.47 13.08 1.64
CA MET A 26 -13.40 12.26 2.42
C MET A 26 -12.77 11.96 3.79
N GLY A 27 -13.62 11.61 4.76
CA GLY A 27 -13.19 11.29 6.12
C GLY A 27 -13.05 12.50 7.05
N PRO A 28 -12.53 12.27 8.27
CA PRO A 28 -12.38 13.32 9.28
C PRO A 28 -11.24 14.29 8.95
N ASP A 29 -11.37 15.52 9.44
CA ASP A 29 -10.29 16.51 9.45
C ASP A 29 -9.16 16.05 10.41
N VAL A 30 -7.91 16.42 10.10
CA VAL A 30 -6.74 16.05 10.89
C VAL A 30 -5.97 17.29 11.33
N ILE A 31 -5.36 17.24 12.52
CA ILE A 31 -4.51 18.34 13.02
C ILE A 31 -3.06 18.02 12.63
N ASP A 32 -2.40 18.95 11.96
CA ASP A 32 -0.99 18.83 11.61
C ASP A 32 -0.13 19.16 12.83
N ILE A 33 0.48 18.11 13.39
CA ILE A 33 1.38 18.18 14.55
C ILE A 33 2.85 18.02 14.17
N SER A 34 3.22 18.28 12.90
CA SER A 34 4.60 18.13 12.42
C SER A 34 5.62 19.03 13.16
N THR A 35 5.19 20.23 13.58
CA THR A 35 6.01 21.17 14.38
C THR A 35 5.78 21.03 15.89
N PHE A 36 5.01 20.05 16.33
CA PHE A 36 4.59 19.94 17.73
C PHE A 36 5.77 19.91 18.71
N PHE A 37 6.81 19.15 18.40
CA PHE A 37 8.00 19.09 19.24
C PHE A 37 8.82 20.39 19.21
N SER A 38 9.01 21.02 18.04
CA SER A 38 9.76 22.28 17.96
C SER A 38 9.08 23.41 18.72
N ASP A 39 7.74 23.42 18.71
CA ASP A 39 6.95 24.52 19.26
C ASP A 39 6.74 24.33 20.77
N THR A 40 6.48 23.09 21.20
CA THR A 40 6.06 22.80 22.58
C THR A 40 7.15 22.13 23.43
N GLY A 41 8.16 21.50 22.82
CA GLY A 41 9.12 20.63 23.49
C GLY A 41 8.52 19.31 23.99
N MET A 42 7.30 18.95 23.56
CA MET A 42 6.59 17.73 23.96
C MET A 42 6.41 16.77 22.78
N PHE A 43 6.12 15.51 23.08
CA PHE A 43 5.67 14.51 22.11
C PHE A 43 4.24 14.10 22.40
N THR A 44 3.52 13.66 21.37
CA THR A 44 2.26 12.95 21.54
C THR A 44 2.53 11.50 21.96
N PHE A 45 1.62 10.92 22.73
CA PHE A 45 1.71 9.53 23.14
C PHE A 45 0.41 8.82 22.74
N ASP A 46 0.43 8.17 21.59
CA ASP A 46 -0.70 7.43 21.03
C ASP A 46 -0.28 5.97 20.77
N ARG A 47 -0.50 5.11 21.77
CA ARG A 47 -0.14 3.69 21.68
C ARG A 47 -1.00 3.01 20.61
N GLY A 48 -0.36 2.56 19.54
CA GLY A 48 -1.03 1.85 18.45
C GLY A 48 -1.63 2.76 17.37
N TYR A 49 -1.29 4.06 17.37
CA TYR A 49 -1.71 5.01 16.33
C TYR A 49 -3.24 5.12 16.17
N THR A 50 -3.97 5.04 17.28
CA THR A 50 -5.45 5.04 17.26
C THR A 50 -6.05 6.35 16.75
N SER A 51 -5.32 7.46 16.91
CA SER A 51 -5.75 8.82 16.55
C SER A 51 -4.72 9.54 15.68
N THR A 52 -3.78 8.80 15.08
CA THR A 52 -2.66 9.36 14.31
C THR A 52 -2.79 9.03 12.84
N ALA A 53 -3.02 10.04 12.00
CA ALA A 53 -2.95 9.91 10.55
C ALA A 53 -1.50 10.00 10.07
N MET A 54 -0.91 8.87 9.65
CA MET A 54 0.52 8.79 9.28
C MET A 54 0.84 9.26 7.85
N CYS A 55 -0.09 9.09 6.91
CA CYS A 55 0.15 9.43 5.51
C CYS A 55 -1.09 10.02 4.84
N ARG A 56 -0.86 10.74 3.74
CA ARG A 56 -1.91 11.11 2.78
C ARG A 56 -2.02 10.00 1.76
N SER A 57 -3.22 9.48 1.54
CA SER A 57 -3.48 8.41 0.57
C SER A 57 -4.67 8.78 -0.31
N ALA A 58 -4.57 8.40 -1.58
CA ALA A 58 -5.65 8.48 -2.56
C ALA A 58 -6.00 7.09 -3.13
N ILE A 59 -5.64 6.01 -2.42
CA ILE A 59 -5.78 4.62 -2.89
C ILE A 59 -7.11 4.02 -2.42
N THR A 60 -7.33 4.01 -1.12
CA THR A 60 -8.49 3.35 -0.49
C THR A 60 -9.10 4.26 0.55
N TYR A 61 -10.43 4.30 0.60
CA TYR A 61 -11.21 4.95 1.65
C TYR A 61 -12.10 3.92 2.35
N ILE A 62 -12.24 4.07 3.68
CA ILE A 62 -13.04 3.19 4.52
C ILE A 62 -13.85 4.04 5.49
N ASP A 63 -15.17 3.82 5.54
CA ASP A 63 -16.05 4.30 6.62
C ASP A 63 -16.70 3.08 7.29
N GLY A 64 -16.15 2.69 8.45
CA GLY A 64 -16.62 1.52 9.18
C GLY A 64 -18.03 1.67 9.76
N LEU A 65 -18.50 2.89 10.01
CA LEU A 65 -19.85 3.13 10.55
C LEU A 65 -20.92 2.99 9.47
N LYS A 66 -20.60 3.43 8.25
CA LYS A 66 -21.49 3.29 7.09
C LYS A 66 -21.30 1.98 6.32
N GLY A 67 -20.21 1.25 6.59
CA GLY A 67 -19.85 0.06 5.84
C GLY A 67 -19.36 0.37 4.43
N GLU A 68 -18.79 1.55 4.19
CA GLU A 68 -18.30 1.96 2.88
C GLU A 68 -16.82 1.55 2.72
N LEU A 69 -16.49 0.92 1.59
CA LEU A 69 -15.13 0.63 1.17
C LEU A 69 -14.98 1.01 -0.30
N MET A 70 -14.01 1.86 -0.59
CA MET A 70 -13.79 2.37 -1.94
C MET A 70 -12.34 2.22 -2.37
N TYR A 71 -12.11 1.81 -3.62
CA TYR A 71 -10.80 1.83 -4.27
C TYR A 71 -10.78 2.89 -5.36
N ARG A 72 -9.88 3.87 -5.26
CA ARG A 72 -9.78 5.03 -6.17
C ARG A 72 -11.14 5.74 -6.41
N GLY A 73 -12.01 5.74 -5.40
CA GLY A 73 -13.34 6.34 -5.49
C GLY A 73 -14.43 5.44 -6.10
N TYR A 74 -14.11 4.20 -6.49
CA TYR A 74 -15.11 3.20 -6.89
C TYR A 74 -15.53 2.36 -5.68
N ASP A 75 -16.84 2.15 -5.52
CA ASP A 75 -17.39 1.25 -4.52
C ASP A 75 -16.89 -0.19 -4.74
N ILE A 76 -16.49 -0.87 -3.67
CA ILE A 76 -16.00 -2.25 -3.72
C ILE A 76 -17.04 -3.22 -4.29
N ALA A 77 -18.33 -3.02 -4.02
CA ALA A 77 -19.40 -3.87 -4.53
C ALA A 77 -19.49 -3.78 -6.06
N TYR A 78 -19.39 -2.56 -6.60
CA TYR A 78 -19.34 -2.34 -8.05
C TYR A 78 -18.14 -3.05 -8.68
N LEU A 79 -16.95 -2.92 -8.09
CA LEU A 79 -15.74 -3.56 -8.59
C LEU A 79 -15.85 -5.09 -8.54
N ALA A 80 -16.37 -5.65 -7.45
CA ALA A 80 -16.51 -7.10 -7.29
C ALA A 80 -17.49 -7.73 -8.28
N GLU A 81 -18.57 -7.03 -8.64
CA GLU A 81 -19.59 -7.54 -9.56
C GLU A 81 -19.22 -7.33 -11.03
N ASN A 82 -18.55 -6.22 -11.37
CA ASN A 82 -18.37 -5.79 -12.76
C ASN A 82 -16.94 -5.89 -13.29
N LYS A 83 -15.94 -6.10 -12.42
CA LYS A 83 -14.52 -6.04 -12.78
C LYS A 83 -13.79 -7.30 -12.34
N THR A 84 -12.71 -7.60 -13.05
CA THR A 84 -11.84 -8.72 -12.70
C THR A 84 -10.71 -8.27 -11.77
N PHE A 85 -10.00 -9.23 -11.17
CA PHE A 85 -8.81 -8.93 -10.36
C PHE A 85 -7.79 -8.07 -11.14
N LEU A 86 -7.59 -8.34 -12.43
CA LEU A 86 -6.61 -7.60 -13.24
C LEU A 86 -7.04 -6.14 -13.49
N ASP A 87 -8.34 -5.89 -13.65
CA ASP A 87 -8.86 -4.52 -13.75
C ASP A 87 -8.59 -3.74 -12.47
N VAL A 88 -8.84 -4.36 -11.31
CA VAL A 88 -8.64 -3.74 -10.00
C VAL A 88 -7.15 -3.55 -9.71
N ALA A 89 -6.29 -4.53 -10.04
CA ALA A 89 -4.85 -4.41 -9.90
C ALA A 89 -4.31 -3.24 -10.74
N TYR A 90 -4.77 -3.12 -11.99
CA TYR A 90 -4.43 -1.98 -12.85
C TYR A 90 -4.91 -0.66 -12.25
N LEU A 91 -6.15 -0.59 -11.76
CA LEU A 91 -6.71 0.60 -11.10
C LEU A 91 -5.88 1.07 -9.90
N LEU A 92 -5.44 0.14 -9.05
CA LEU A 92 -4.66 0.49 -7.86
C LEU A 92 -3.28 1.04 -8.23
N LEU A 93 -2.63 0.48 -9.25
CA LEU A 93 -1.32 0.92 -9.75
C LEU A 93 -1.41 2.22 -10.54
N ASN A 94 -2.35 2.33 -11.48
CA ASN A 94 -2.40 3.38 -12.49
C ASN A 94 -3.47 4.46 -12.22
N LYS A 95 -4.18 4.37 -11.09
CA LYS A 95 -5.20 5.33 -10.60
C LYS A 95 -6.53 5.31 -11.36
N GLU A 96 -6.57 4.80 -12.58
CA GLU A 96 -7.76 4.73 -13.43
C GLU A 96 -8.04 3.30 -13.91
N LEU A 97 -9.30 3.01 -14.25
CA LEU A 97 -9.66 1.72 -14.85
C LEU A 97 -9.05 1.59 -16.25
N PRO A 98 -8.59 0.39 -16.64
CA PRO A 98 -7.96 0.20 -17.93
C PRO A 98 -8.97 0.31 -19.08
N THR A 99 -8.52 0.82 -20.23
CA THR A 99 -9.19 0.59 -21.51
C THR A 99 -9.01 -0.87 -21.96
N SER A 100 -9.80 -1.33 -22.93
CA SER A 100 -9.69 -2.70 -23.46
C SER A 100 -8.27 -3.04 -23.97
N GLU A 101 -7.59 -2.06 -24.58
CA GLU A 101 -6.21 -2.23 -25.08
C GLU A 101 -5.20 -2.30 -23.93
N GLN A 102 -5.33 -1.40 -22.94
CA GLN A 102 -4.48 -1.41 -21.75
C GLN A 102 -4.63 -2.69 -20.95
N TYR A 103 -5.87 -3.18 -20.81
CA TYR A 103 -6.15 -4.45 -20.14
C TYR A 103 -5.47 -5.63 -20.85
N ALA A 104 -5.60 -5.71 -22.18
CA ALA A 104 -4.98 -6.77 -22.96
C ALA A 104 -3.45 -6.74 -22.85
N SER A 105 -2.84 -5.56 -22.95
CA SER A 105 -1.39 -5.36 -22.78
C SER A 105 -0.93 -5.78 -21.37
N PHE A 106 -1.61 -5.28 -20.34
CA PHE A 106 -1.29 -5.58 -18.94
C PHE A 106 -1.37 -7.07 -18.62
N LYS A 107 -2.42 -7.74 -19.13
CA LYS A 107 -2.59 -9.19 -18.98
C LYS A 107 -1.45 -9.97 -19.63
N ASP A 108 -1.03 -9.59 -20.83
CA ASP A 108 0.07 -10.25 -21.53
C ASP A 108 1.42 -10.02 -20.85
N GLU A 109 1.67 -8.80 -20.36
CA GLU A 109 2.84 -8.46 -19.54
C GLU A 109 2.96 -9.32 -18.28
N LEU A 110 1.86 -9.44 -17.52
CA LEU A 110 1.86 -10.25 -16.30
C LEU A 110 2.08 -11.73 -16.61
N LYS A 111 1.48 -12.23 -17.70
CA LYS A 111 1.68 -13.61 -18.15
C LYS A 111 3.15 -13.88 -18.45
N LYS A 112 3.81 -12.99 -19.19
CA LYS A 112 5.24 -13.11 -19.52
C LYS A 112 6.13 -13.08 -18.29
N ARG A 113 5.78 -12.29 -17.26
CA ARG A 113 6.55 -12.18 -16.02
C ARG A 113 6.25 -13.27 -14.98
N SER A 114 5.25 -14.11 -15.19
CA SER A 114 4.83 -15.13 -14.22
C SER A 114 5.84 -16.26 -14.00
N PHE A 115 6.76 -16.48 -14.95
CA PHE A 115 7.81 -17.49 -14.83
C PHE A 115 8.83 -17.12 -13.75
N ILE A 116 9.16 -18.07 -12.87
CA ILE A 116 10.20 -17.90 -11.86
C ILE A 116 11.55 -18.41 -12.39
N HIS A 117 12.64 -17.83 -11.90
CA HIS A 117 13.98 -18.25 -12.27
C HIS A 117 14.25 -19.68 -11.76
N GLU A 118 14.84 -20.56 -12.57
CA GLU A 118 15.08 -21.97 -12.19
C GLU A 118 15.92 -22.11 -10.91
N GLY A 119 16.84 -21.18 -10.67
CA GLY A 119 17.60 -21.12 -9.41
C GLY A 119 16.72 -21.03 -8.16
N MET A 120 15.49 -20.50 -8.26
CA MET A 120 14.52 -20.48 -7.17
C MET A 120 13.90 -21.86 -6.88
N MET A 121 13.90 -22.79 -7.84
CA MET A 121 13.40 -24.15 -7.61
C MET A 121 14.16 -24.85 -6.49
N LYS A 122 15.49 -24.68 -6.48
CA LYS A 122 16.38 -25.20 -5.42
C LYS A 122 16.06 -24.63 -4.05
N LEU A 123 15.50 -23.41 -3.99
CA LEU A 123 15.08 -22.80 -2.73
C LEU A 123 13.82 -23.48 -2.19
N PHE A 124 12.87 -23.83 -3.06
CA PHE A 124 11.68 -24.59 -2.65
C PHE A 124 12.05 -25.98 -2.14
N ASP A 125 12.95 -26.69 -2.84
CA ASP A 125 13.45 -28.01 -2.45
C ASP A 125 14.23 -28.00 -1.12
N ALA A 126 14.73 -26.84 -0.68
CA ALA A 126 15.47 -26.71 0.57
C ALA A 126 14.56 -26.64 1.80
N PHE A 127 13.25 -26.39 1.63
CA PHE A 127 12.31 -26.36 2.75
C PHE A 127 11.90 -27.78 3.18
N PRO A 128 11.69 -28.02 4.48
CA PRO A 128 11.09 -29.27 4.94
C PRO A 128 9.67 -29.45 4.36
N ASP A 129 9.27 -30.70 4.08
CA ASP A 129 7.94 -31.05 3.53
C ASP A 129 6.74 -30.50 4.32
N LYS A 130 6.92 -30.20 5.61
CA LYS A 130 5.87 -29.67 6.51
C LYS A 130 6.05 -28.19 6.84
N ALA A 131 6.88 -27.47 6.09
CA ALA A 131 7.04 -26.04 6.27
C ALA A 131 5.72 -25.32 6.01
N HIS A 132 5.43 -24.31 6.84
CA HIS A 132 4.22 -23.52 6.67
C HIS A 132 4.30 -22.73 5.35
N PRO A 133 3.28 -22.75 4.46
CA PRO A 133 3.35 -22.12 3.14
C PRO A 133 3.73 -20.62 3.18
N MET A 134 3.29 -19.89 4.21
CA MET A 134 3.69 -18.49 4.40
C MET A 134 5.19 -18.29 4.66
N ALA A 135 5.86 -19.23 5.32
CA ALA A 135 7.30 -19.16 5.54
C ALA A 135 8.07 -19.35 4.22
N ILE A 136 7.61 -20.30 3.40
CA ILE A 136 8.14 -20.55 2.05
C ILE A 136 7.92 -19.31 1.17
N LEU A 137 6.68 -18.79 1.14
CA LEU A 137 6.31 -17.59 0.38
C LEU A 137 7.16 -16.38 0.78
N GLN A 138 7.32 -16.11 2.08
CA GLN A 138 8.16 -15.01 2.57
C GLN A 138 9.61 -15.16 2.10
N ALA A 139 10.20 -16.33 2.25
CA ALA A 139 11.58 -16.57 1.85
C ALA A 139 11.76 -16.48 0.33
N ALA A 140 10.83 -17.03 -0.45
CA ALA A 140 10.87 -16.94 -1.91
C ALA A 140 10.71 -15.49 -2.40
N VAL A 141 9.82 -14.70 -1.79
CA VAL A 141 9.70 -13.26 -2.08
C VAL A 141 10.96 -12.50 -1.71
N SER A 142 11.58 -12.82 -0.57
CA SER A 142 12.88 -12.23 -0.20
C SER A 142 13.98 -12.64 -1.18
N ALA A 143 13.97 -13.86 -1.69
CA ALA A 143 14.96 -14.31 -2.67
C ALA A 143 14.81 -13.58 -4.01
N LEU A 144 13.59 -13.17 -4.41
CA LEU A 144 13.38 -12.38 -5.63
C LEU A 144 14.24 -11.12 -5.67
N SER A 145 14.48 -10.45 -4.53
CA SER A 145 15.32 -9.24 -4.52
C SER A 145 16.78 -9.52 -4.90
N ALA A 146 17.28 -10.74 -4.66
CA ALA A 146 18.61 -11.15 -5.06
C ALA A 146 18.70 -11.50 -6.56
N PHE A 147 17.63 -12.06 -7.14
CA PHE A 147 17.56 -12.38 -8.57
C PHE A 147 17.23 -11.16 -9.46
N TYR A 148 16.59 -10.14 -8.89
CA TYR A 148 16.14 -8.94 -9.61
C TYR A 148 16.75 -7.66 -9.03
N SER A 149 18.08 -7.67 -8.83
CA SER A 149 18.84 -6.54 -8.26
C SER A 149 18.93 -5.31 -9.18
N ASP A 150 18.62 -5.46 -10.45
CA ASP A 150 18.83 -4.40 -11.45
C ASP A 150 17.77 -3.28 -11.38
N HIS A 151 16.72 -3.44 -10.58
CA HIS A 151 15.57 -2.52 -10.49
C HIS A 151 15.29 -2.14 -9.04
N LEU A 152 16.34 -1.79 -8.27
CA LEU A 152 16.24 -1.48 -6.85
C LEU A 152 16.11 0.02 -6.56
N ASN A 153 16.24 0.90 -7.56
CA ASN A 153 16.09 2.32 -7.36
C ASN A 153 14.61 2.74 -7.40
N MET A 154 14.01 2.79 -6.22
CA MET A 154 12.58 3.12 -6.04
C MET A 154 12.23 4.58 -6.35
N ASP A 155 13.23 5.48 -6.46
CA ASP A 155 13.01 6.87 -6.85
C ASP A 155 12.77 7.01 -8.36
N LYS A 156 13.10 5.99 -9.15
CA LYS A 156 12.82 5.94 -10.59
C LYS A 156 11.48 5.25 -10.84
N PRO A 157 10.49 5.95 -11.40
CA PRO A 157 9.16 5.38 -11.64
C PRO A 157 9.18 4.10 -12.48
N GLU A 158 10.05 4.02 -13.49
CA GLU A 158 10.16 2.85 -14.37
C GLU A 158 10.63 1.59 -13.61
N GLU A 159 11.65 1.72 -12.77
CA GLU A 159 12.15 0.61 -11.95
C GLU A 159 11.10 0.17 -10.92
N TYR A 160 10.39 1.13 -10.30
CA TYR A 160 9.26 0.85 -9.42
C TYR A 160 8.16 0.06 -10.13
N HIS A 161 7.72 0.53 -11.31
CA HIS A 161 6.66 -0.12 -12.07
C HIS A 161 7.06 -1.53 -12.49
N GLU A 162 8.30 -1.73 -12.92
CA GLU A 162 8.80 -3.06 -13.28
C GLU A 162 8.78 -4.02 -12.08
N MET A 163 9.22 -3.56 -10.90
CA MET A 163 9.17 -4.39 -9.69
C MET A 163 7.75 -4.68 -9.22
N ALA A 164 6.85 -3.70 -9.30
CA ALA A 164 5.43 -3.88 -8.98
C ALA A 164 4.77 -4.92 -9.89
N MET A 165 5.04 -4.87 -11.20
CA MET A 165 4.53 -5.86 -12.14
C MET A 165 5.11 -7.26 -11.89
N ARG A 166 6.42 -7.35 -11.58
CA ARG A 166 7.06 -8.64 -11.26
C ARG A 166 6.45 -9.28 -10.02
N ILE A 167 6.24 -8.53 -8.94
CA ILE A 167 5.69 -9.11 -7.72
C ILE A 167 4.25 -9.59 -7.93
N ILE A 168 3.41 -8.79 -8.59
CA ILE A 168 2.02 -9.18 -8.91
C ILE A 168 1.98 -10.43 -9.79
N ALA A 169 2.86 -10.52 -10.79
CA ALA A 169 2.92 -11.66 -11.69
C ALA A 169 3.44 -12.95 -11.02
N LYS A 170 4.42 -12.84 -10.12
CA LYS A 170 5.13 -14.01 -9.56
C LYS A 170 4.53 -14.55 -8.27
N ILE A 171 3.83 -13.73 -7.49
CA ILE A 171 3.19 -14.18 -6.23
C ILE A 171 2.27 -15.39 -6.44
N PRO A 172 1.38 -15.44 -7.47
CA PRO A 172 0.56 -16.62 -7.72
C PRO A 172 1.38 -17.88 -7.99
N THR A 173 2.46 -17.75 -8.77
CA THR A 173 3.37 -18.87 -9.07
C THR A 173 4.07 -19.35 -7.79
N ILE A 174 4.61 -18.45 -6.99
CA ILE A 174 5.29 -18.79 -5.73
C ILE A 174 4.31 -19.41 -4.74
N ALA A 175 3.08 -18.89 -4.65
CA ALA A 175 2.05 -19.47 -3.79
C ALA A 175 1.69 -20.90 -4.23
N ALA A 176 1.61 -21.17 -5.54
CA ALA A 176 1.38 -22.51 -6.07
C ALA A 176 2.55 -23.47 -5.77
N PHE A 177 3.80 -23.00 -5.85
CA PHE A 177 4.98 -23.78 -5.44
C PHE A 177 5.06 -23.98 -3.94
N SER A 178 4.57 -23.04 -3.13
CA SER A 178 4.57 -23.17 -1.67
C SER A 178 3.53 -24.17 -1.15
N TYR A 179 2.55 -24.54 -1.97
CA TYR A 179 1.54 -25.56 -1.67
C TYR A 179 1.93 -26.96 -2.16
N ARG A 180 2.74 -27.04 -3.22
CA ARG A 180 3.17 -28.29 -3.83
C ARG A 180 4.41 -28.84 -3.15
#